data_AF-A0A9E5J8W5-F1
#
_entry.id   AF-A0A9E5J8W5-F1
#
_cell.length_a   1.000
_cell.length_b   1.000
_cell.length_c   1.000
_cell.angle_alpha   90.00
_cell.angle_beta   90.00
_cell.angle_gamma   90.00
#
_symmetry.space_group_name_H-M   'P 1'
#
loop_
_entity.id
_entity.type
_entity.pdbx_description
1 polymer ?
#
loop_
_entity_poly.entity_id
_entity_poly.type
_entity_poly.pdbx_seq_one_letter_code
_entity_poly.pdbx_strand_id
1 'polypeptide(L)'
;SLTPMAKALIKAAYGKEPDRSYIAGTSNGGRQALVAASRYPEHYDGILANAPGIYMPRASVANLSHVKRWDSVASTRVVNGLPDYESSLPMAERQLIASAILERCDALDGMVDGLVQDTEACRSAFNLNRDIPTCKANRDGTCLSAEQKNVINAVYAPVKLPNGEQFYPGFPYDPGIAHPGWGEWKFRNSVRTARNPVSVGFIFSTPPSSDLTLAKDTSRAALFALNFNFEIEMPKIFATDNVYKESGMSFMSPPNATQLDRLRQRGGKIIVVHGTADPIFSIDDTAAWYRGLDVHHGGQANRFARFFPIPGMGHSRGGPSTDQFDALSALVDWVEFGKAPDLIIATVRGTGNPGGVNPDVPSSWPSHRSRPLCPYPLVARYQSGDKELAASYACVR
;
A
#
# COMPACT_ATOMS: atom_id res chain seq x y z
N SER A 1 -16.71 16.53 -8.49
CA SER A 1 -17.02 15.14 -8.92
C SER A 1 -17.80 15.17 -10.23
N LEU A 2 -17.62 14.18 -11.12
CA LEU A 2 -18.44 14.02 -12.34
C LEU A 2 -19.75 13.24 -12.09
N THR A 3 -19.93 12.66 -10.89
CA THR A 3 -21.06 11.79 -10.56
C THR A 3 -22.44 12.39 -10.86
N PRO A 4 -22.74 13.66 -10.54
CA PRO A 4 -24.06 14.24 -10.81
C PRO A 4 -24.40 14.26 -12.31
N MET A 5 -23.40 14.57 -13.16
CA MET A 5 -23.58 14.56 -14.62
C MET A 5 -23.84 13.14 -15.13
N ALA A 6 -23.10 12.15 -14.63
CA ALA A 6 -23.32 10.75 -15.01
C ALA A 6 -24.72 10.24 -14.58
N LYS A 7 -25.17 10.57 -13.35
CA LYS A 7 -26.51 10.19 -12.87
C LYS A 7 -27.62 10.87 -13.68
N ALA A 8 -27.45 12.14 -14.06
CA ALA A 8 -28.39 12.83 -14.93
C ALA A 8 -28.49 12.18 -16.32
N LEU A 9 -27.35 11.77 -16.90
CA LEU A 9 -27.33 11.06 -18.19
C LEU A 9 -28.01 9.68 -18.09
N ILE A 10 -27.75 8.93 -17.03
CA ILE A 10 -28.42 7.64 -16.76
C ILE A 10 -29.93 7.85 -16.66
N LYS A 11 -30.38 8.86 -15.91
CA LYS A 11 -31.80 9.19 -15.79
C LYS A 11 -32.43 9.55 -17.12
N ALA A 12 -31.75 10.34 -17.95
CA ALA A 12 -32.23 10.69 -19.28
C ALA A 12 -32.34 9.46 -20.21
N ALA A 13 -31.38 8.54 -20.12
CA ALA A 13 -31.33 7.35 -20.96
C ALA A 13 -32.31 6.24 -20.53
N TYR A 14 -32.50 6.04 -19.22
CA TYR A 14 -33.23 4.90 -18.66
C TYR A 14 -34.54 5.29 -17.95
N GLY A 15 -34.90 6.57 -17.90
CA GLY A 15 -36.12 7.08 -17.27
C GLY A 15 -36.10 7.10 -15.74
N LYS A 16 -35.02 6.63 -15.10
CA LYS A 16 -34.83 6.66 -13.64
C LYS A 16 -33.36 6.77 -13.25
N GLU A 17 -33.12 7.25 -12.03
CA GLU A 17 -31.77 7.24 -11.43
C GLU A 17 -31.34 5.81 -11.04
N PRO A 18 -30.03 5.55 -10.85
CA PRO A 18 -29.56 4.24 -10.39
C PRO A 18 -30.19 3.84 -9.05
N ASP A 19 -30.57 2.57 -8.91
CA ASP A 19 -31.09 2.04 -7.65
C ASP A 19 -30.00 2.01 -6.57
N ARG A 20 -28.75 1.76 -6.96
CA ARG A 20 -27.54 1.85 -6.14
C ARG A 20 -26.39 2.44 -6.95
N SER A 21 -25.41 3.03 -6.28
CA SER A 21 -24.21 3.62 -6.89
C SER A 21 -22.95 3.13 -6.20
N TYR A 22 -21.99 2.64 -6.99
CA TYR A 22 -20.72 2.12 -6.48
C TYR A 22 -19.54 2.93 -7.02
N ILE A 23 -18.52 3.14 -6.19
CA ILE A 23 -17.21 3.63 -6.62
C ILE A 23 -16.15 2.61 -6.23
N ALA A 24 -15.34 2.21 -7.20
CA ALA A 24 -14.22 1.31 -6.99
C ALA A 24 -12.96 1.93 -7.58
N GLY A 25 -11.83 1.79 -6.88
CA GLY A 25 -10.57 2.27 -7.39
C GLY A 25 -9.38 1.67 -6.68
N THR A 26 -8.27 1.67 -7.40
CA THR A 26 -6.99 1.13 -6.96
C THR A 26 -5.96 2.26 -6.87
N SER A 27 -5.07 2.25 -5.88
CA SER A 27 -3.99 3.25 -5.76
C SER A 27 -4.54 4.68 -5.58
N ASN A 28 -4.22 5.61 -6.50
CA ASN A 28 -4.87 6.92 -6.55
C ASN A 28 -6.40 6.83 -6.72
N GLY A 29 -6.90 5.79 -7.42
CA GLY A 29 -8.33 5.50 -7.48
C GLY A 29 -8.90 5.07 -6.12
N GLY A 30 -8.14 4.32 -5.33
CA GLY A 30 -8.54 3.96 -3.96
C GLY A 30 -8.60 5.18 -3.05
N ARG A 31 -7.63 6.10 -3.18
CA ARG A 31 -7.70 7.42 -2.54
C ARG A 31 -8.94 8.20 -3.00
N GLN A 32 -9.22 8.26 -4.31
CA GLN A 32 -10.41 8.94 -4.83
C GLN A 32 -11.71 8.36 -4.28
N ALA A 33 -11.76 7.03 -4.11
CA ALA A 33 -12.90 6.34 -3.50
C ALA A 33 -13.10 6.79 -2.04
N LEU A 34 -12.03 6.88 -1.24
CA LEU A 34 -12.12 7.39 0.14
C LEU A 34 -12.35 8.90 0.22
N VAL A 35 -11.83 9.69 -0.73
CA VAL A 35 -12.18 11.12 -0.85
C VAL A 35 -13.65 11.29 -1.17
N ALA A 36 -14.22 10.46 -2.03
CA ALA A 36 -15.65 10.47 -2.31
C ALA A 36 -16.46 10.09 -1.07
N ALA A 37 -16.00 9.12 -0.28
CA ALA A 37 -16.62 8.75 0.99
C ALA A 37 -16.75 9.94 1.96
N SER A 38 -15.70 10.78 2.06
CA SER A 38 -15.68 11.95 2.93
C SER A 38 -16.39 13.18 2.33
N ARG A 39 -16.12 13.52 1.06
CA ARG A 39 -16.60 14.76 0.43
C ARG A 39 -18.01 14.64 -0.16
N TYR A 40 -18.37 13.45 -0.63
CA TYR A 40 -19.59 13.20 -1.39
C TYR A 40 -20.32 11.95 -0.90
N PRO A 41 -20.62 11.84 0.40
CA PRO A 41 -21.18 10.62 0.98
C PRO A 41 -22.53 10.24 0.34
N GLU A 42 -23.24 11.15 -0.33
CA GLU A 42 -24.50 10.90 -1.04
C GLU A 42 -24.37 10.40 -2.48
N HIS A 43 -23.17 10.39 -3.03
CA HIS A 43 -22.99 9.97 -4.40
C HIS A 43 -22.92 8.45 -4.55
N TYR A 44 -22.50 7.72 -3.50
CA TYR A 44 -22.21 6.29 -3.56
C TYR A 44 -22.71 5.56 -2.31
N ASP A 45 -23.32 4.40 -2.53
CA ASP A 45 -23.80 3.47 -1.51
C ASP A 45 -22.72 2.44 -1.14
N GLY A 46 -21.86 2.07 -2.10
CA GLY A 46 -20.71 1.19 -1.88
C GLY A 46 -19.40 1.82 -2.35
N ILE A 47 -18.37 1.73 -1.53
CA ILE A 47 -17.01 2.23 -1.80
C ILE A 47 -16.02 1.06 -1.68
N LEU A 48 -15.31 0.77 -2.77
CA LEU A 48 -14.21 -0.19 -2.79
C LEU A 48 -12.88 0.56 -3.01
N ALA A 49 -12.00 0.51 -2.03
CA ALA A 49 -10.68 1.13 -2.11
C ALA A 49 -9.57 0.07 -2.04
N ASN A 50 -8.88 -0.18 -3.15
CA ASN A 50 -7.74 -1.08 -3.20
C ASN A 50 -6.42 -0.28 -3.11
N ALA A 51 -5.52 -0.68 -2.21
CA ALA A 51 -4.24 -0.02 -1.93
C ALA A 51 -4.34 1.53 -1.89
N PRO A 52 -5.23 2.12 -1.07
CA PRO A 52 -5.51 3.55 -1.14
C PRO A 52 -4.32 4.38 -0.63
N GLY A 53 -3.87 5.34 -1.44
CA GLY A 53 -2.97 6.40 -0.97
C GLY A 53 -3.70 7.46 -0.17
N ILE A 54 -4.21 7.12 1.02
CA ILE A 54 -5.09 7.97 1.86
C ILE A 54 -4.47 9.36 2.05
N TYR A 55 -3.21 9.39 2.49
CA TYR A 55 -2.41 10.61 2.65
C TYR A 55 -1.26 10.65 1.63
N MET A 56 -1.59 10.51 0.34
CA MET A 56 -0.62 10.37 -0.76
C MET A 56 0.52 11.40 -0.77
N PRO A 57 0.32 12.71 -0.49
CA PRO A 57 1.44 13.65 -0.44
C PRO A 57 2.45 13.33 0.67
N ARG A 58 1.99 12.91 1.86
CA ARG A 58 2.88 12.46 2.94
C ARG A 58 3.66 11.22 2.54
N ALA A 59 2.99 10.23 1.95
CA ALA A 59 3.66 9.02 1.46
C ALA A 59 4.76 9.34 0.43
N SER A 60 4.50 10.29 -0.47
CA SER A 60 5.47 10.68 -1.51
C SER A 60 6.68 11.41 -0.91
N VAL A 61 6.46 12.33 0.03
CA VAL A 61 7.54 13.00 0.78
C VAL A 61 8.34 11.99 1.61
N ALA A 62 7.67 11.04 2.29
CA ALA A 62 8.33 10.00 3.07
C ALA A 62 9.25 9.15 2.19
N ASN A 63 8.76 8.66 1.04
CA ASN A 63 9.58 7.89 0.09
C ASN A 63 10.79 8.70 -0.43
N LEU A 64 10.64 9.99 -0.73
CA LEU A 64 11.76 10.84 -1.12
C LEU A 64 12.77 11.07 0.01
N SER A 65 12.31 11.15 1.26
CA SER A 65 13.21 11.34 2.42
C SER A 65 14.18 10.17 2.63
N HIS A 66 13.85 8.99 2.09
CA HIS A 66 14.72 7.83 2.11
C HIS A 66 15.73 7.78 0.96
N VAL A 67 15.62 8.65 -0.05
CA VAL A 67 16.39 8.48 -1.30
C VAL A 67 17.89 8.52 -1.07
N LYS A 68 18.38 9.49 -0.29
CA LYS A 68 19.79 9.63 0.10
C LYS A 68 20.30 8.45 0.93
N ARG A 69 19.43 7.78 1.70
CA ARG A 69 19.81 6.61 2.51
C ARG A 69 20.09 5.40 1.64
N TRP A 70 19.25 5.15 0.64
CA TRP A 70 19.53 4.09 -0.34
C TRP A 70 20.76 4.42 -1.17
N ASP A 71 20.92 5.67 -1.59
CA ASP A 71 22.08 6.11 -2.36
C ASP A 71 23.41 5.84 -1.64
N SER A 72 23.45 5.97 -0.30
CA SER A 72 24.66 5.71 0.49
C SER A 72 25.11 4.24 0.48
N VAL A 73 24.28 3.31 0.02
CA VAL A 73 24.60 1.89 -0.11
C VAL A 73 24.49 1.38 -1.55
N ALA A 74 24.24 2.28 -2.50
CA ALA A 74 24.33 1.98 -3.92
C ALA A 74 25.79 1.83 -4.36
N SER A 75 26.01 1.05 -5.42
CA SER A 75 27.30 1.02 -6.11
C SER A 75 27.54 2.33 -6.86
N THR A 76 28.80 2.63 -7.15
CA THR A 76 29.21 3.77 -7.97
C THR A 76 29.01 3.54 -9.48
N ARG A 77 28.41 2.41 -9.86
CA ARG A 77 28.16 2.06 -11.26
C ARG A 77 27.15 3.03 -11.87
N VAL A 78 27.32 3.33 -13.15
CA VAL A 78 26.36 4.08 -13.96
C VAL A 78 25.69 3.13 -14.96
N VAL A 79 24.36 3.20 -15.06
CA VAL A 79 23.54 2.44 -16.02
C VAL A 79 22.66 3.43 -16.77
N ASN A 80 22.78 3.47 -18.10
CA ASN A 80 22.06 4.41 -18.97
C ASN A 80 22.22 5.88 -18.55
N GLY A 81 23.44 6.27 -18.18
CA GLY A 81 23.77 7.65 -17.78
C GLY A 81 23.33 8.05 -16.37
N LEU A 82 22.76 7.14 -15.57
CA LEU A 82 22.33 7.41 -14.20
C LEU A 82 22.99 6.46 -13.18
N PRO A 83 23.26 6.90 -11.92
CA PRO A 83 23.78 6.03 -10.86
C PRO A 83 22.90 4.79 -10.67
N ASP A 84 23.49 3.60 -10.55
CA ASP A 84 22.82 2.31 -10.44
C ASP A 84 22.11 2.15 -9.09
N TYR A 85 21.03 2.88 -8.93
CA TYR A 85 20.32 2.99 -7.67
C TYR A 85 19.67 1.67 -7.22
N GLU A 86 19.36 0.75 -8.15
CA GLU A 86 18.87 -0.60 -7.84
C GLU A 86 19.91 -1.47 -7.15
N SER A 87 21.20 -1.15 -7.30
CA SER A 87 22.27 -1.84 -6.60
C SER A 87 22.29 -1.58 -5.08
N SER A 88 21.45 -0.67 -4.57
CA SER A 88 21.25 -0.45 -3.13
C SER A 88 20.73 -1.71 -2.42
N LEU A 89 19.86 -2.47 -3.09
CA LEU A 89 19.32 -3.75 -2.60
C LEU A 89 18.88 -4.65 -3.78
N PRO A 90 19.83 -5.34 -4.45
CA PRO A 90 19.55 -6.24 -5.56
C PRO A 90 18.59 -7.36 -5.20
N MET A 91 18.04 -8.02 -6.22
CA MET A 91 17.03 -9.07 -6.05
C MET A 91 17.49 -10.20 -5.11
N ALA A 92 18.73 -10.68 -5.23
CA ALA A 92 19.26 -11.76 -4.39
C ALA A 92 19.24 -11.40 -2.89
N GLU A 93 19.58 -10.15 -2.55
CA GLU A 93 19.53 -9.67 -1.17
C GLU A 93 18.08 -9.48 -0.66
N ARG A 94 17.14 -9.11 -1.53
CA ARG A 94 15.71 -9.08 -1.18
C ARG A 94 15.14 -10.49 -0.95
N GLN A 95 15.59 -11.47 -1.73
CA GLN A 95 15.24 -12.88 -1.53
C GLN A 95 15.81 -13.43 -0.22
N LEU A 96 17.04 -13.05 0.14
CA LEU A 96 17.62 -13.36 1.46
C LEU A 96 16.75 -12.82 2.59
N ILE A 97 16.33 -11.55 2.51
CA ILE A 97 15.44 -10.94 3.51
C ILE A 97 14.11 -11.67 3.58
N ALA A 98 13.48 -11.93 2.42
CA ALA A 98 12.20 -12.64 2.38
C ALA A 98 12.28 -14.04 3.00
N SER A 99 13.37 -14.77 2.73
CA SER A 99 13.61 -16.11 3.31
C SER A 99 13.73 -16.05 4.82
N ALA A 100 14.54 -15.12 5.35
CA ALA A 100 14.70 -14.95 6.80
C ALA A 100 13.43 -14.46 7.50
N ILE A 101 12.59 -13.66 6.81
CA ILE A 101 11.25 -13.31 7.31
C ILE A 101 10.41 -14.58 7.45
N LEU A 102 10.34 -15.42 6.42
CA LEU A 102 9.58 -16.68 6.49
C LEU A 102 10.09 -17.61 7.59
N GLU A 103 11.41 -17.76 7.74
CA GLU A 103 12.01 -18.56 8.81
C GLU A 103 11.58 -18.13 10.22
N ARG A 104 11.30 -16.84 10.42
CA ARG A 104 10.87 -16.29 11.71
C ARG A 104 9.36 -16.18 11.85
N CYS A 105 8.64 -16.02 10.75
CA CYS A 105 7.27 -15.53 10.78
C CYS A 105 6.23 -16.46 10.18
N ASP A 106 6.58 -17.36 9.26
CA ASP A 106 5.61 -18.20 8.52
C ASP A 106 4.74 -19.00 9.49
N ALA A 107 5.38 -19.75 10.40
CA ALA A 107 4.67 -20.58 11.38
C ALA A 107 3.84 -19.82 12.44
N LEU A 108 3.92 -18.48 12.53
CA LEU A 108 3.26 -17.73 13.61
C LEU A 108 1.73 -17.70 13.49
N ASP A 109 1.19 -17.97 12.31
CA ASP A 109 -0.24 -18.13 12.08
C ASP A 109 -0.72 -19.59 12.14
N GLY A 110 0.19 -20.51 12.50
CA GLY A 110 -0.09 -21.93 12.70
C GLY A 110 0.18 -22.81 11.48
N MET A 111 0.74 -22.27 10.40
CA MET A 111 1.11 -23.04 9.21
C MET A 111 2.45 -22.58 8.63
N VAL A 112 3.19 -23.51 8.01
CA VAL A 112 4.34 -23.17 7.15
C VAL A 112 3.90 -23.32 5.70
N ASP A 113 3.54 -22.21 5.08
CA ASP A 113 3.03 -22.16 3.72
C ASP A 113 3.63 -21.06 2.84
N GLY A 114 4.60 -20.30 3.35
CA GLY A 114 5.28 -19.24 2.61
C GLY A 114 4.52 -17.92 2.63
N LEU A 115 3.59 -17.73 3.57
CA LEU A 115 2.88 -16.48 3.82
C LEU A 115 3.14 -16.01 5.26
N VAL A 116 2.93 -14.71 5.51
CA VAL A 116 2.93 -14.16 6.86
C VAL A 116 1.54 -13.60 7.13
N GLN A 117 0.61 -14.44 7.60
CA GLN A 117 -0.76 -13.98 7.89
C GLN A 117 -0.79 -13.09 9.13
N ASP A 118 0.03 -13.41 10.13
CA ASP A 118 0.13 -12.63 11.37
C ASP A 118 1.31 -11.64 11.33
N THR A 119 1.06 -10.50 10.67
CA THR A 119 2.05 -9.43 10.51
C THR A 119 2.47 -8.80 11.85
N GLU A 120 1.59 -8.73 12.84
CA GLU A 120 1.91 -8.16 14.16
C GLU A 120 2.77 -9.11 14.99
N ALA A 121 2.50 -10.42 14.96
CA ALA A 121 3.40 -11.41 15.54
C ALA A 121 4.77 -11.38 14.84
N CYS A 122 4.79 -11.28 13.50
CA CYS A 122 6.04 -11.18 12.73
C CYS A 122 6.87 -9.95 13.11
N ARG A 123 6.22 -8.79 13.33
CA ARG A 123 6.89 -7.56 13.78
C ARG A 123 7.68 -7.76 15.08
N SER A 124 7.18 -8.63 15.97
CA SER A 124 7.86 -8.98 17.22
C SER A 124 8.92 -10.08 17.05
N ALA A 125 8.68 -11.02 16.14
CA ALA A 125 9.52 -12.19 15.94
C ALA A 125 10.75 -11.91 15.06
N PHE A 126 10.64 -11.09 14.02
CA PHE A 126 11.71 -10.81 13.06
C PHE A 126 12.52 -9.57 13.42
N ASN A 127 13.85 -9.67 13.32
CA ASN A 127 14.77 -8.55 13.48
C ASN A 127 15.88 -8.61 12.42
N LEU A 128 15.93 -7.62 11.53
CA LEU A 128 16.88 -7.57 10.42
C LEU A 128 18.35 -7.70 10.84
N ASN A 129 18.74 -7.10 11.97
CA ASN A 129 20.13 -7.12 12.41
C ASN A 129 20.56 -8.50 12.91
N ARG A 130 19.66 -9.16 13.65
CA ARG A 130 19.87 -10.48 14.25
C ARG A 130 19.73 -11.61 13.23
N ASP A 131 18.72 -11.53 12.37
CA ASP A 131 18.28 -12.67 11.56
C ASP A 131 18.92 -12.72 10.18
N ILE A 132 19.53 -11.62 9.71
CA ILE A 132 20.27 -11.60 8.45
C ILE A 132 21.77 -11.65 8.73
N PRO A 133 22.57 -12.48 8.03
CA PRO A 133 24.03 -12.44 8.15
C PRO A 133 24.61 -11.07 7.76
N THR A 134 25.59 -10.58 8.53
CA THR A 134 26.40 -9.41 8.14
C THR A 134 27.54 -9.86 7.22
N CYS A 135 27.74 -9.17 6.09
CA CYS A 135 28.82 -9.49 5.16
C CYS A 135 30.20 -9.34 5.83
N LYS A 136 31.03 -10.37 5.68
CA LYS A 136 32.46 -10.33 6.07
C LYS A 136 33.36 -9.80 4.96
N ALA A 137 32.88 -9.87 3.71
CA ALA A 137 33.59 -9.44 2.52
C ALA A 137 32.56 -8.80 1.55
N ASN A 138 32.61 -9.16 0.27
CA ASN A 138 31.72 -8.62 -0.75
C ASN A 138 30.26 -9.03 -0.53
N ARG A 139 29.36 -8.18 -1.03
CA ARG A 139 27.93 -8.45 -1.13
C ARG A 139 27.69 -9.44 -2.27
N ASP A 140 27.47 -10.71 -1.94
CA ASP A 140 27.23 -11.80 -2.89
C ASP A 140 25.77 -12.28 -2.91
N GLY A 141 24.89 -11.61 -2.16
CA GLY A 141 23.48 -11.99 -2.00
C GLY A 141 23.20 -12.93 -0.82
N THR A 142 24.23 -13.42 -0.12
CA THR A 142 24.07 -14.30 1.07
C THR A 142 24.11 -13.55 2.40
N CYS A 143 24.36 -12.24 2.36
CA CYS A 143 24.49 -11.37 3.53
C CYS A 143 24.09 -9.93 3.17
N LEU A 144 23.97 -9.06 4.18
CA LEU A 144 23.85 -7.62 4.02
C LEU A 144 25.02 -6.90 4.71
N SER A 145 25.46 -5.76 4.20
CA SER A 145 26.39 -4.89 4.94
C SER A 145 25.72 -4.29 6.19
N ALA A 146 26.52 -3.82 7.15
CA ALA A 146 25.99 -3.12 8.33
C ALA A 146 25.22 -1.85 7.93
N GLU A 147 25.73 -1.11 6.95
CA GLU A 147 25.11 0.09 6.40
C GLU A 147 23.78 -0.23 5.71
N GLN A 148 23.70 -1.31 4.92
CA GLN A 148 22.44 -1.73 4.31
C GLN A 148 21.37 -2.04 5.36
N LYS A 149 21.74 -2.75 6.42
CA LYS A 149 20.82 -3.03 7.53
C LYS A 149 20.33 -1.75 8.21
N ASN A 150 21.22 -0.77 8.43
CA ASN A 150 20.85 0.53 8.98
C ASN A 150 19.88 1.28 8.05
N VAL A 151 20.12 1.26 6.74
CA VAL A 151 19.25 1.89 5.73
C VAL A 151 17.88 1.23 5.71
N ILE A 152 17.81 -0.10 5.61
CA ILE A 152 16.55 -0.85 5.57
C ILE A 152 15.74 -0.60 6.84
N ASN A 153 16.35 -0.71 8.03
CA ASN A 153 15.67 -0.42 9.30
C ASN A 153 15.10 1.01 9.33
N ALA A 154 15.83 2.00 8.80
CA ALA A 154 15.36 3.37 8.73
C ALA A 154 14.22 3.59 7.72
N VAL A 155 14.17 2.79 6.64
CA VAL A 155 13.10 2.83 5.62
C VAL A 155 11.83 2.15 6.11
N TYR A 156 11.96 1.10 6.93
CA TYR A 156 10.84 0.38 7.52
C TYR A 156 10.32 1.05 8.81
N ALA A 157 11.09 1.95 9.41
CA ALA A 157 10.66 2.76 10.54
C ALA A 157 9.74 3.92 10.13
N PRO A 158 8.90 4.44 11.05
CA PRO A 158 8.12 5.64 10.79
C PRO A 158 9.01 6.87 10.50
N VAL A 159 8.60 7.67 9.52
CA VAL A 159 9.20 8.98 9.27
C VAL A 159 8.68 9.95 10.33
N LYS A 160 9.58 10.65 11.01
CA LYS A 160 9.25 11.59 12.09
C LYS A 160 9.64 13.01 11.73
N LEU A 161 8.86 13.96 12.23
CA LEU A 161 9.21 15.38 12.25
C LEU A 161 10.30 15.65 13.31
N PRO A 162 10.98 16.82 13.27
CA PRO A 162 11.99 17.18 14.27
C PRO A 162 11.49 17.18 15.72
N ASN A 163 10.19 17.43 15.94
CA ASN A 163 9.54 17.36 17.25
C ASN A 163 9.24 15.92 17.73
N GLY A 164 9.58 14.90 16.95
CA GLY A 164 9.35 13.49 17.25
C GLY A 164 7.97 12.95 16.84
N GLU A 165 7.06 13.80 16.35
CA GLU A 165 5.76 13.38 15.84
C GLU A 165 5.90 12.52 14.58
N GLN A 166 5.07 11.48 14.45
CA GLN A 166 5.05 10.66 13.25
C GLN A 166 4.46 11.45 12.08
N PHE A 167 5.28 11.67 11.04
CA PHE A 167 4.86 12.25 9.77
C PHE A 167 4.15 11.23 8.88
N TYR A 168 4.74 10.05 8.73
CA TYR A 168 4.21 8.93 7.95
C TYR A 168 4.59 7.60 8.62
N PRO A 169 3.70 6.60 8.69
CA PRO A 169 4.03 5.32 9.31
C PRO A 169 5.13 4.58 8.54
N GLY A 170 5.75 3.62 9.22
CA GLY A 170 6.73 2.71 8.64
C GLY A 170 6.07 1.64 7.77
N PHE A 171 6.79 0.57 7.48
CA PHE A 171 6.27 -0.59 6.74
C PHE A 171 6.49 -1.85 7.59
N PRO A 172 5.58 -2.83 7.57
CA PRO A 172 5.86 -4.15 8.13
C PRO A 172 6.86 -4.91 7.26
N TYR A 173 7.65 -5.78 7.88
CA TYR A 173 8.43 -6.78 7.15
C TYR A 173 7.52 -7.89 6.65
N ASP A 174 7.56 -8.16 5.35
CA ASP A 174 6.77 -9.17 4.66
C ASP A 174 7.62 -9.79 3.53
N PRO A 175 7.51 -11.12 3.26
CA PRO A 175 8.28 -11.80 2.21
C PRO A 175 8.08 -11.21 0.80
N GLY A 176 6.98 -10.48 0.57
CA GLY A 176 6.73 -9.74 -0.67
C GLY A 176 7.75 -8.66 -1.01
N ILE A 177 8.71 -8.33 -0.12
CA ILE A 177 9.89 -7.53 -0.45
C ILE A 177 10.67 -8.07 -1.67
N ALA A 178 10.62 -9.39 -1.89
CA ALA A 178 11.26 -10.05 -3.03
C ALA A 178 10.52 -9.85 -4.37
N HIS A 179 9.29 -9.33 -4.38
CA HIS A 179 8.56 -9.03 -5.61
C HIS A 179 9.29 -7.95 -6.45
N PRO A 180 9.47 -8.11 -7.78
CA PRO A 180 10.06 -7.10 -8.65
C PRO A 180 9.44 -5.71 -8.53
N GLY A 181 8.10 -5.61 -8.39
CA GLY A 181 7.42 -4.32 -8.24
C GLY A 181 7.79 -3.58 -6.95
N TRP A 182 8.24 -4.26 -5.89
CA TRP A 182 8.81 -3.62 -4.71
C TRP A 182 10.04 -2.79 -5.07
N GLY A 183 10.99 -3.42 -5.78
CA GLY A 183 12.22 -2.76 -6.22
C GLY A 183 11.96 -1.67 -7.27
N GLU A 184 11.02 -1.90 -8.18
CA GLU A 184 10.60 -0.87 -9.15
C GLU A 184 10.14 0.41 -8.44
N TRP A 185 9.32 0.28 -7.40
CA TRP A 185 8.82 1.45 -6.68
C TRP A 185 9.89 2.13 -5.83
N LYS A 186 10.64 1.38 -5.04
CA LYS A 186 11.68 1.94 -4.17
C LYS A 186 12.82 2.57 -4.97
N PHE A 187 13.19 2.00 -6.11
CA PHE A 187 14.40 2.43 -6.84
C PHE A 187 14.14 3.18 -8.15
N ARG A 188 13.12 2.81 -8.93
CA ARG A 188 12.83 3.48 -10.21
C ARG A 188 11.82 4.60 -10.04
N ASN A 189 10.63 4.30 -9.53
CA ASN A 189 9.55 5.29 -9.43
C ASN A 189 9.82 6.39 -8.38
N SER A 190 10.60 6.09 -7.34
CA SER A 190 11.00 7.08 -6.35
C SER A 190 12.13 8.01 -6.81
N VAL A 191 12.84 7.67 -7.88
CA VAL A 191 14.03 8.42 -8.34
C VAL A 191 14.00 8.68 -9.85
N ARG A 192 14.11 7.64 -10.67
CA ARG A 192 14.40 7.72 -12.11
C ARG A 192 13.18 7.99 -12.99
N THR A 193 12.10 7.20 -12.87
CA THR A 193 10.88 7.37 -13.69
C THR A 193 9.98 8.50 -13.17
N ALA A 194 10.52 9.29 -12.25
CA ALA A 194 10.06 10.60 -11.87
C ALA A 194 8.70 10.68 -11.15
N ARG A 195 8.08 9.58 -10.71
CA ARG A 195 6.75 9.63 -10.06
C ARG A 195 6.77 10.48 -8.79
N ASN A 196 7.53 10.08 -7.77
CA ASN A 196 7.62 10.85 -6.52
C ASN A 196 8.21 12.25 -6.70
N PRO A 197 9.35 12.46 -7.39
CA PRO A 197 9.93 13.78 -7.52
C PRO A 197 9.02 14.76 -8.30
N VAL A 198 8.30 14.32 -9.33
CA VAL A 198 7.33 15.18 -10.04
C VAL A 198 6.11 15.45 -9.16
N SER A 199 5.62 14.44 -8.44
CA SER A 199 4.45 14.59 -7.59
C SER A 199 4.70 15.57 -6.46
N VAL A 200 5.82 15.44 -5.75
CA VAL A 200 6.20 16.38 -4.69
C VAL A 200 6.64 17.72 -5.28
N GLY A 201 7.44 17.72 -6.33
CA GLY A 201 7.95 18.95 -6.95
C GLY A 201 6.87 19.87 -7.51
N PHE A 202 5.79 19.34 -8.09
CA PHE A 202 4.76 20.16 -8.77
C PHE A 202 3.34 19.96 -8.27
N ILE A 203 2.92 18.71 -8.08
CA ILE A 203 1.50 18.40 -7.89
C ILE A 203 1.07 18.72 -6.45
N PHE A 204 1.94 18.44 -5.49
CA PHE A 204 1.61 18.53 -4.08
C PHE A 204 2.17 19.77 -3.38
N SER A 205 3.17 20.44 -3.96
CA SER A 205 3.85 21.55 -3.30
C SER A 205 3.31 22.91 -3.73
N THR A 206 3.22 23.81 -2.76
CA THR A 206 2.96 25.23 -2.97
C THR A 206 4.13 26.06 -2.42
N PRO A 207 4.72 26.97 -3.22
CA PRO A 207 4.56 27.04 -4.68
C PRO A 207 5.15 25.78 -5.34
N PRO A 208 4.66 25.39 -6.53
CA PRO A 208 5.28 24.31 -7.28
C PRO A 208 6.70 24.70 -7.72
N SER A 209 7.53 23.70 -8.00
CA SER A 209 8.87 23.88 -8.56
C SER A 209 8.82 24.76 -9.81
N SER A 210 9.74 25.72 -9.91
CA SER A 210 9.91 26.54 -11.11
C SER A 210 10.66 25.79 -12.23
N ASP A 211 11.34 24.68 -11.92
CA ASP A 211 12.06 23.89 -12.90
C ASP A 211 11.14 22.92 -13.64
N LEU A 212 10.42 23.42 -14.65
CA LEU A 212 9.51 22.63 -15.50
C LEU A 212 10.17 21.43 -16.20
N THR A 213 11.51 21.39 -16.29
CA THR A 213 12.23 20.26 -16.91
C THR A 213 12.14 19.00 -16.05
N LEU A 214 11.90 19.15 -14.74
CA LEU A 214 11.70 18.05 -13.80
C LEU A 214 10.61 17.06 -14.24
N ALA A 215 9.58 17.54 -14.95
CA ALA A 215 8.47 16.71 -15.45
C ALA A 215 8.77 16.00 -16.79
N LYS A 216 9.84 16.41 -17.49
CA LYS A 216 10.15 15.94 -18.86
C LYS A 216 11.48 15.21 -18.96
N ASP A 217 12.41 15.45 -18.04
CA ASP A 217 13.75 14.86 -18.01
C ASP A 217 13.95 14.04 -16.73
N THR A 218 14.07 12.73 -16.90
CA THR A 218 14.30 11.77 -15.81
C THR A 218 15.60 12.02 -15.03
N SER A 219 16.60 12.65 -15.65
CA SER A 219 17.85 13.01 -14.97
C SER A 219 17.63 14.16 -14.00
N ARG A 220 16.78 15.13 -14.36
CA ARG A 220 16.38 16.24 -13.47
C ARG A 220 15.53 15.72 -12.31
N ALA A 221 14.64 14.76 -12.58
CA ALA A 221 13.88 14.05 -11.55
C ALA A 221 14.76 13.28 -10.57
N ALA A 222 15.75 12.54 -11.08
CA ALA A 222 16.72 11.86 -10.24
C ALA A 222 17.54 12.85 -9.40
N LEU A 223 17.98 13.97 -9.97
CA LEU A 223 18.70 15.01 -9.23
C LEU A 223 17.85 15.64 -8.13
N PHE A 224 16.57 15.93 -8.37
CA PHE A 224 15.66 16.42 -7.33
C PHE A 224 15.52 15.41 -6.20
N ALA A 225 15.33 14.13 -6.53
CA ALA A 225 15.19 13.06 -5.53
C ALA A 225 16.47 12.87 -4.70
N LEU A 226 17.63 12.82 -5.35
CA LEU A 226 18.94 12.67 -4.70
C LEU A 226 19.33 13.88 -3.85
N ASN A 227 18.85 15.08 -4.21
CA ASN A 227 19.09 16.31 -3.43
C ASN A 227 17.95 16.65 -2.47
N PHE A 228 16.92 15.80 -2.37
CA PHE A 228 15.73 16.08 -1.58
C PHE A 228 16.09 16.50 -0.15
N ASN A 229 15.50 17.63 0.28
CA ASN A 229 15.66 18.14 1.63
C ASN A 229 14.28 18.13 2.30
N PHE A 230 14.11 17.22 3.25
CA PHE A 230 12.84 17.03 3.95
C PHE A 230 12.36 18.31 4.64
N GLU A 231 13.25 19.05 5.31
CA GLU A 231 12.87 20.25 6.07
C GLU A 231 12.41 21.40 5.17
N ILE A 232 12.91 21.46 3.93
CA ILE A 232 12.55 22.49 2.95
C ILE A 232 11.31 22.09 2.15
N GLU A 233 11.23 20.84 1.70
CA GLU A 233 10.19 20.39 0.77
C GLU A 233 8.91 19.93 1.49
N MET A 234 9.03 19.34 2.68
CA MET A 234 7.86 18.83 3.41
C MET A 234 6.84 19.93 3.73
N PRO A 235 7.20 21.13 4.25
CA PRO A 235 6.20 22.14 4.58
C PRO A 235 5.35 22.58 3.38
N LYS A 236 5.90 22.50 2.16
CA LYS A 236 5.21 22.92 0.93
C LYS A 236 3.96 22.11 0.63
N ILE A 237 3.86 20.86 1.10
CA ILE A 237 2.64 20.06 0.88
C ILE A 237 1.43 20.56 1.69
N PHE A 238 1.69 21.37 2.71
CA PHE A 238 0.66 22.00 3.55
C PHE A 238 0.46 23.49 3.22
N ALA A 239 1.33 24.08 2.42
CA ALA A 239 1.33 25.50 2.12
C ALA A 239 0.23 25.90 1.14
N THR A 240 -0.14 27.18 1.23
CA THR A 240 -1.02 27.89 0.30
C THR A 240 -0.39 29.25 -0.02
N ASP A 241 -0.76 29.85 -1.13
CA ASP A 241 -0.40 31.24 -1.45
C ASP A 241 -1.57 31.97 -2.13
N ASN A 242 -1.32 33.17 -2.68
CA ASN A 242 -2.33 33.98 -3.34
C ASN A 242 -2.93 33.33 -4.61
N VAL A 243 -2.19 32.42 -5.24
CA VAL A 243 -2.58 31.68 -6.46
C VAL A 243 -3.17 30.31 -6.08
N TYR A 244 -2.45 29.54 -5.28
CA TYR A 244 -2.81 28.20 -4.82
C TYR A 244 -3.45 28.28 -3.42
N LYS A 245 -4.76 28.55 -3.40
CA LYS A 245 -5.55 28.72 -2.17
C LYS A 245 -5.88 27.43 -1.43
N GLU A 246 -5.55 26.27 -2.00
CA GLU A 246 -5.70 24.96 -1.37
C GLU A 246 -4.35 24.24 -1.43
N SER A 247 -3.92 23.67 -0.31
CA SER A 247 -2.67 22.90 -0.25
C SER A 247 -2.83 21.52 -0.86
N GLY A 248 -1.72 20.92 -1.31
CA GLY A 248 -1.72 19.55 -1.83
C GLY A 248 -2.31 18.55 -0.84
N MET A 249 -2.02 18.71 0.45
CA MET A 249 -2.59 17.87 1.51
C MET A 249 -4.10 18.01 1.65
N SER A 250 -4.62 19.25 1.64
CA SER A 250 -6.07 19.50 1.69
C SER A 250 -6.78 18.92 0.47
N PHE A 251 -6.22 19.15 -0.72
CA PHE A 251 -6.83 18.74 -1.98
C PHE A 251 -6.82 17.22 -2.17
N MET A 252 -5.69 16.57 -1.88
CA MET A 252 -5.49 15.16 -2.16
C MET A 252 -6.07 14.24 -1.08
N SER A 253 -6.10 14.65 0.17
CA SER A 253 -6.51 13.76 1.27
C SER A 253 -8.04 13.78 1.47
N PRO A 254 -8.64 12.68 1.96
CA PRO A 254 -10.02 12.71 2.43
C PRO A 254 -10.12 13.67 3.63
N PRO A 255 -10.95 14.74 3.56
CA PRO A 255 -11.13 15.63 4.69
C PRO A 255 -11.82 14.87 5.81
N ASN A 256 -11.34 15.06 7.05
CA ASN A 256 -11.85 14.35 8.23
C ASN A 256 -12.04 12.85 7.96
N ALA A 257 -10.99 12.18 7.46
CA ALA A 257 -11.04 10.81 6.92
C ALA A 257 -11.71 9.75 7.81
N THR A 258 -11.78 9.99 9.12
CA THR A 258 -12.39 9.11 10.13
C THR A 258 -13.82 9.53 10.51
N GLN A 259 -14.29 10.71 10.11
CA GLN A 259 -15.62 11.25 10.43
C GLN A 259 -16.61 10.94 9.31
N LEU A 260 -16.94 9.67 9.14
CA LEU A 260 -17.80 9.19 8.04
C LEU A 260 -19.27 9.04 8.47
N ASP A 261 -19.72 9.86 9.42
CA ASP A 261 -21.06 9.79 10.03
C ASP A 261 -22.18 9.83 9.00
N ARG A 262 -22.11 10.77 8.05
CA ARG A 262 -23.14 10.92 7.02
C ARG A 262 -23.20 9.74 6.05
N LEU A 263 -22.06 9.12 5.75
CA LEU A 263 -22.02 7.90 4.95
C LEU A 263 -22.65 6.74 5.73
N ARG A 264 -22.22 6.56 6.99
CA ARG A 264 -22.73 5.51 7.87
C ARG A 264 -24.25 5.62 8.09
N GLN A 265 -24.75 6.82 8.38
CA GLN A 265 -26.17 7.07 8.67
C GLN A 265 -27.10 6.76 7.49
N ARG A 266 -26.64 6.91 6.24
CA ARG A 266 -27.44 6.50 5.07
C ARG A 266 -27.37 5.00 4.78
N GLY A 267 -26.50 4.26 5.47
CA GLY A 267 -26.26 2.84 5.23
C GLY A 267 -25.12 2.52 4.26
N GLY A 268 -24.30 3.51 3.86
CA GLY A 268 -23.20 3.28 2.92
C GLY A 268 -22.13 2.34 3.47
N LYS A 269 -21.50 1.55 2.59
CA LYS A 269 -20.52 0.51 2.94
C LYS A 269 -19.15 0.77 2.30
N ILE A 270 -18.09 0.41 3.01
CA ILE A 270 -16.70 0.53 2.56
C ILE A 270 -16.00 -0.83 2.70
N ILE A 271 -15.37 -1.28 1.62
CA ILE A 271 -14.36 -2.33 1.67
C ILE A 271 -13.02 -1.71 1.28
N VAL A 272 -12.01 -1.92 2.11
CA VAL A 272 -10.62 -1.59 1.81
C VAL A 272 -9.82 -2.87 1.70
N VAL A 273 -9.01 -2.99 0.65
CA VAL A 273 -8.08 -4.11 0.47
C VAL A 273 -6.69 -3.54 0.28
N HIS A 274 -5.66 -4.12 0.90
CA HIS A 274 -4.29 -3.59 0.81
C HIS A 274 -3.26 -4.71 0.93
N GLY A 275 -2.29 -4.75 0.00
CA GLY A 275 -1.17 -5.67 0.09
C GLY A 275 -0.23 -5.32 1.24
N THR A 276 0.17 -6.32 2.02
CA THR A 276 1.05 -6.14 3.19
C THR A 276 2.46 -5.71 2.79
N ALA A 277 2.91 -6.12 1.60
CA ALA A 277 4.22 -5.75 1.04
C ALA A 277 4.16 -4.55 0.06
N ASP A 278 3.11 -3.71 0.14
CA ASP A 278 3.02 -2.51 -0.70
C ASP A 278 4.22 -1.57 -0.45
N PRO A 279 5.06 -1.29 -1.46
CA PRO A 279 6.25 -0.45 -1.30
C PRO A 279 5.94 1.04 -1.31
N ILE A 280 4.73 1.46 -1.66
CA ILE A 280 4.37 2.86 -1.93
C ILE A 280 3.61 3.44 -0.77
N PHE A 281 2.46 2.84 -0.47
CA PHE A 281 1.55 3.25 0.57
C PHE A 281 1.65 2.19 1.65
N SER A 282 2.03 2.61 2.85
CA SER A 282 2.13 1.67 3.95
C SER A 282 0.76 1.12 4.30
N ILE A 283 0.69 -0.19 4.47
CA ILE A 283 -0.49 -0.84 5.05
C ILE A 283 -0.76 -0.36 6.48
N ASP A 284 0.27 0.08 7.21
CA ASP A 284 0.13 0.67 8.56
C ASP A 284 -0.61 2.01 8.51
N ASP A 285 -0.55 2.75 7.39
CA ASP A 285 -1.35 3.98 7.17
C ASP A 285 -2.84 3.65 7.02
N THR A 286 -3.15 2.56 6.31
CA THR A 286 -4.53 2.07 6.18
C THR A 286 -5.04 1.50 7.50
N ALA A 287 -4.22 0.75 8.23
CA ALA A 287 -4.56 0.25 9.56
C ALA A 287 -4.77 1.40 10.55
N ALA A 288 -3.95 2.46 10.50
CA ALA A 288 -4.12 3.66 11.32
C ALA A 288 -5.43 4.39 11.00
N TRP A 289 -5.77 4.55 9.71
CA TRP A 289 -7.06 5.09 9.30
C TRP A 289 -8.22 4.24 9.83
N TYR A 290 -8.15 2.92 9.70
CA TYR A 290 -9.22 2.02 10.17
C TYR A 290 -9.40 2.08 11.69
N ARG A 291 -8.30 2.08 12.46
CA ARG A 291 -8.36 2.25 13.92
C ARG A 291 -8.93 3.61 14.31
N GLY A 292 -8.54 4.68 13.61
CA GLY A 292 -9.09 6.02 13.83
C GLY A 292 -10.60 6.10 13.54
N LEU A 293 -11.04 5.42 12.47
CA LEU A 293 -12.47 5.27 12.13
C LEU A 293 -13.21 4.51 13.23
N ASP A 294 -12.64 3.43 13.75
CA ASP A 294 -13.24 2.62 14.80
C ASP A 294 -13.34 3.37 16.14
N VAL A 295 -12.29 4.11 16.52
CA VAL A 295 -12.30 5.00 17.69
C VAL A 295 -13.38 6.07 17.55
N HIS A 296 -13.46 6.77 16.41
CA HIS A 296 -14.47 7.82 16.19
C HIS A 296 -15.91 7.28 16.26
N HIS A 297 -16.13 6.04 15.82
CA HIS A 297 -17.45 5.40 15.83
C HIS A 297 -17.68 4.44 17.01
N GLY A 298 -16.89 4.54 18.08
CA GLY A 298 -17.12 3.81 19.33
C GLY A 298 -17.05 2.29 19.19
N GLY A 299 -16.07 1.77 18.45
CA GLY A 299 -15.84 0.34 18.25
C GLY A 299 -16.80 -0.30 17.23
N GLN A 300 -17.42 0.50 16.36
CA GLN A 300 -18.45 0.05 15.41
C GLN A 300 -18.08 0.34 13.95
N ALA A 301 -16.81 0.57 13.61
CA ALA A 301 -16.42 0.75 12.21
C ALA A 301 -16.81 -0.48 11.37
N ASN A 302 -16.68 -1.68 11.92
CA ASN A 302 -17.00 -2.95 11.26
C ASN A 302 -18.46 -3.07 10.74
N ARG A 303 -19.39 -2.23 11.22
CA ARG A 303 -20.79 -2.19 10.76
C ARG A 303 -20.98 -1.56 9.38
N PHE A 304 -19.97 -0.81 8.91
CA PHE A 304 -20.04 -0.13 7.62
C PHE A 304 -18.71 -0.07 6.86
N ALA A 305 -17.58 -0.33 7.51
CA ALA A 305 -16.27 -0.39 6.88
C ALA A 305 -15.52 -1.65 7.32
N ARG A 306 -14.92 -2.37 6.37
CA ARG A 306 -14.01 -3.50 6.64
C ARG A 306 -12.73 -3.35 5.83
N PHE A 307 -11.60 -3.68 6.44
CA PHE A 307 -10.27 -3.60 5.85
C PHE A 307 -9.66 -5.00 5.79
N PHE A 308 -9.15 -5.42 4.64
CA PHE A 308 -8.59 -6.74 4.35
C PHE A 308 -7.12 -6.63 3.91
N PRO A 309 -6.16 -6.91 4.81
CA PRO A 309 -4.76 -7.12 4.45
C PRO A 309 -4.59 -8.32 3.51
N ILE A 310 -3.62 -8.25 2.59
CA ILE A 310 -3.22 -9.39 1.74
C ILE A 310 -1.73 -9.66 1.93
N PRO A 311 -1.36 -10.68 2.73
CA PRO A 311 0.02 -11.10 2.94
C PRO A 311 0.76 -11.39 1.64
N GLY A 312 2.04 -11.02 1.56
CA GLY A 312 2.85 -11.21 0.36
C GLY A 312 2.54 -10.26 -0.81
N MET A 313 1.35 -9.64 -0.84
CA MET A 313 0.92 -8.86 -2.00
C MET A 313 1.61 -7.49 -2.03
N GLY A 314 2.11 -7.13 -3.21
CA GLY A 314 2.67 -5.80 -3.46
C GLY A 314 1.61 -4.73 -3.70
N HIS A 315 1.97 -3.67 -4.43
CA HIS A 315 1.02 -2.61 -4.76
C HIS A 315 -0.09 -3.13 -5.68
N SER A 316 -1.28 -3.30 -5.11
CA SER A 316 -2.54 -3.69 -5.78
C SER A 316 -2.66 -5.12 -6.30
N ARG A 317 -1.56 -5.80 -6.61
CA ARG A 317 -1.48 -7.19 -7.12
C ARG A 317 -0.05 -7.74 -7.03
N GLY A 318 0.15 -9.00 -7.43
CA GLY A 318 1.47 -9.63 -7.56
C GLY A 318 2.11 -9.98 -6.21
N GLY A 319 3.39 -10.34 -6.24
CA GLY A 319 4.10 -10.90 -5.08
C GLY A 319 3.69 -12.34 -4.74
N PRO A 320 4.37 -13.00 -3.78
CA PRO A 320 4.06 -14.36 -3.35
C PRO A 320 2.75 -14.36 -2.55
N SER A 321 1.62 -14.22 -3.24
CA SER A 321 0.32 -13.98 -2.62
C SER A 321 -0.83 -14.59 -3.41
N THR A 322 -1.98 -14.73 -2.74
CA THR A 322 -3.28 -14.96 -3.37
C THR A 322 -3.84 -13.62 -3.84
N ASP A 323 -3.33 -13.09 -4.95
CA ASP A 323 -3.61 -11.73 -5.43
C ASP A 323 -4.95 -11.57 -6.19
N GLN A 324 -5.79 -12.61 -6.29
CA GLN A 324 -7.10 -12.57 -6.94
C GLN A 324 -8.23 -12.69 -5.94
N PHE A 325 -9.22 -11.80 -6.01
CA PHE A 325 -10.37 -11.77 -5.10
C PHE A 325 -11.51 -10.95 -5.73
N ASP A 326 -12.75 -11.24 -5.33
CA ASP A 326 -13.93 -10.48 -5.75
C ASP A 326 -14.51 -9.66 -4.59
N ALA A 327 -13.87 -8.52 -4.33
CA ALA A 327 -14.34 -7.58 -3.32
C ALA A 327 -15.54 -6.74 -3.79
N LEU A 328 -15.82 -6.68 -5.09
CA LEU A 328 -16.95 -5.91 -5.62
C LEU A 328 -18.27 -6.64 -5.36
N SER A 329 -18.33 -7.94 -5.64
CA SER A 329 -19.52 -8.74 -5.32
C SER A 329 -19.78 -8.76 -3.82
N ALA A 330 -18.72 -8.89 -3.00
CA ALA A 330 -18.84 -8.78 -1.54
C ALA A 330 -19.40 -7.41 -1.08
N LEU A 331 -19.01 -6.33 -1.76
CA LEU A 331 -19.53 -4.99 -1.47
C LEU A 331 -21.00 -4.84 -1.90
N VAL A 332 -21.37 -5.36 -3.07
CA VAL A 332 -22.76 -5.39 -3.55
C VAL A 332 -23.64 -6.16 -2.57
N ASP A 333 -23.21 -7.34 -2.15
CA ASP A 333 -23.93 -8.16 -1.18
C ASP A 333 -24.15 -7.44 0.15
N TRP A 334 -23.15 -6.68 0.59
CA TRP A 334 -23.25 -5.91 1.82
C TRP A 334 -24.22 -4.73 1.69
N VAL A 335 -24.16 -3.98 0.58
CA VAL A 335 -25.01 -2.81 0.32
C VAL A 335 -26.46 -3.20 0.09
N GLU A 336 -26.72 -4.26 -0.69
CA GLU A 336 -28.07 -4.59 -1.16
C GLU A 336 -28.77 -5.60 -0.26
N PHE A 337 -28.03 -6.52 0.37
CA PHE A 337 -28.61 -7.59 1.18
C PHE A 337 -28.18 -7.56 2.65
N GLY A 338 -27.40 -6.55 3.06
CA GLY A 338 -26.92 -6.43 4.44
C GLY A 338 -25.92 -7.52 4.84
N LYS A 339 -25.37 -8.27 3.88
CA LYS A 339 -24.42 -9.37 4.13
C LYS A 339 -23.00 -8.83 4.23
N ALA A 340 -22.57 -8.50 5.45
CA ALA A 340 -21.21 -8.04 5.67
C ALA A 340 -20.21 -9.19 5.43
N PRO A 341 -19.09 -8.96 4.70
CA PRO A 341 -18.15 -10.03 4.36
C PRO A 341 -17.26 -10.41 5.53
N ASP A 342 -17.56 -11.53 6.21
CA ASP A 342 -16.75 -12.05 7.33
C ASP A 342 -15.39 -12.60 6.89
N LEU A 343 -15.25 -12.90 5.60
CA LEU A 343 -14.01 -13.12 4.88
C LEU A 343 -14.23 -12.84 3.39
N ILE A 344 -13.15 -12.68 2.63
CA ILE A 344 -13.17 -12.71 1.16
C ILE A 344 -12.21 -13.81 0.72
N ILE A 345 -12.67 -14.77 -0.09
CA ILE A 345 -11.76 -15.81 -0.61
C ILE A 345 -10.84 -15.17 -1.65
N ALA A 346 -9.55 -15.37 -1.47
CA ALA A 346 -8.55 -15.01 -2.46
C ALA A 346 -7.82 -16.24 -3.00
N THR A 347 -7.41 -16.19 -4.27
CA THR A 347 -6.69 -17.25 -4.96
C THR A 347 -5.41 -16.75 -5.60
N VAL A 348 -4.48 -17.65 -5.88
CA VAL A 348 -3.36 -17.35 -6.79
C VAL A 348 -3.88 -17.04 -8.20
N ARG A 349 -3.26 -16.07 -8.88
CA ARG A 349 -3.61 -15.77 -10.27
C ARG A 349 -2.96 -16.78 -11.23
N GLY A 350 -3.76 -17.73 -11.73
CA GLY A 350 -3.31 -18.79 -12.63
C GLY A 350 -3.55 -18.52 -14.12
N THR A 351 -3.23 -19.53 -14.94
CA THR A 351 -3.46 -19.55 -16.40
C THR A 351 -4.94 -19.31 -16.73
N GLY A 352 -5.20 -18.48 -17.74
CA GLY A 352 -6.57 -18.14 -18.18
C GLY A 352 -7.17 -16.92 -17.47
N ASN A 353 -6.54 -16.39 -16.42
CA ASN A 353 -6.94 -15.10 -15.85
C ASN A 353 -6.64 -13.96 -16.85
N PRO A 354 -7.58 -13.02 -17.10
CA PRO A 354 -7.37 -11.89 -18.03
C PRO A 354 -6.20 -10.98 -17.67
N GLY A 355 -5.80 -10.93 -16.40
CA GLY A 355 -4.63 -10.19 -15.93
C GLY A 355 -3.30 -10.90 -16.20
N GLY A 356 -3.31 -12.12 -16.72
CA GLY A 356 -2.13 -12.98 -16.86
C GLY A 356 -1.76 -13.71 -15.56
N VAL A 357 -0.89 -14.72 -15.64
CA VAL A 357 -0.40 -15.47 -14.48
C VAL A 357 0.38 -14.54 -13.54
N ASN A 358 0.28 -14.73 -12.22
CA ASN A 358 1.18 -14.09 -11.27
C ASN A 358 2.54 -14.82 -11.31
N PRO A 359 3.62 -14.21 -11.84
CA PRO A 359 4.92 -14.88 -11.96
C PRO A 359 5.71 -14.92 -10.64
N ASP A 360 5.20 -14.25 -9.59
CA ASP A 360 5.90 -14.06 -8.33
C ASP A 360 5.57 -15.15 -7.30
N VAL A 361 4.58 -16.01 -7.59
CA VAL A 361 4.27 -17.15 -6.72
C VAL A 361 5.37 -18.21 -6.85
N PRO A 362 5.82 -18.83 -5.74
CA PRO A 362 6.76 -19.94 -5.78
C PRO A 362 6.24 -21.08 -6.67
N SER A 363 7.14 -21.73 -7.41
CA SER A 363 6.79 -22.88 -8.27
C SER A 363 6.21 -24.07 -7.51
N SER A 364 6.41 -24.12 -6.19
CA SER A 364 5.82 -25.12 -5.29
C SER A 364 4.35 -24.85 -4.97
N TRP A 365 3.83 -23.65 -5.22
CA TRP A 365 2.44 -23.32 -4.95
C TRP A 365 1.54 -23.93 -6.02
N PRO A 366 0.49 -24.68 -5.63
CA PRO A 366 -0.47 -25.17 -6.59
C PRO A 366 -1.30 -24.01 -7.17
N SER A 367 -1.70 -24.14 -8.43
CA SER A 367 -2.49 -23.12 -9.14
C SER A 367 -3.89 -22.89 -8.56
N HIS A 368 -4.35 -23.76 -7.66
CA HIS A 368 -5.64 -23.66 -6.97
C HIS A 368 -5.51 -23.14 -5.53
N ARG A 369 -4.30 -22.77 -5.09
CA ARG A 369 -4.09 -22.24 -3.74
C ARG A 369 -5.03 -21.07 -3.46
N SER A 370 -5.67 -21.11 -2.30
CA SER A 370 -6.61 -20.11 -1.82
C SER A 370 -6.46 -19.82 -0.33
N ARG A 371 -6.74 -18.58 0.09
CA ARG A 371 -6.72 -18.14 1.50
C ARG A 371 -7.95 -17.27 1.79
N PRO A 372 -8.52 -17.31 3.00
CA PRO A 372 -9.50 -16.31 3.38
C PRO A 372 -8.76 -15.02 3.73
N LEU A 373 -9.12 -13.92 3.05
CA LEU A 373 -8.77 -12.58 3.50
C LEU A 373 -9.65 -12.25 4.70
N CYS A 374 -9.03 -11.98 5.83
CA CYS A 374 -9.72 -11.72 7.09
C CYS A 374 -9.89 -10.22 7.33
N PRO A 375 -11.03 -9.79 7.89
CA PRO A 375 -11.25 -8.40 8.24
C PRO A 375 -10.34 -8.03 9.42
N TYR A 376 -9.48 -7.03 9.23
CA TYR A 376 -8.58 -6.50 10.24
C TYR A 376 -9.33 -6.18 11.55
N PRO A 377 -8.81 -6.56 12.74
CA PRO A 377 -7.47 -7.12 12.98
C PRO A 377 -7.41 -8.65 12.99
N LEU A 378 -8.40 -9.37 12.46
CA LEU A 378 -8.35 -10.83 12.36
C LEU A 378 -7.34 -11.24 11.28
N VAL A 379 -6.70 -12.40 11.49
CA VAL A 379 -5.76 -13.04 10.57
C VAL A 379 -6.24 -14.46 10.25
N ALA A 380 -5.83 -15.00 9.12
CA ALA A 380 -6.16 -16.38 8.76
C ALA A 380 -5.27 -17.34 9.55
N ARG A 381 -5.84 -18.14 10.46
CA ARG A 381 -5.13 -19.21 11.16
C ARG A 381 -5.59 -20.57 10.70
N TYR A 382 -4.63 -21.45 10.40
CA TYR A 382 -4.91 -22.81 9.97
C TYR A 382 -5.65 -23.60 11.06
N GLN A 383 -6.64 -24.40 10.65
CA GLN A 383 -7.45 -25.24 11.52
C GLN A 383 -7.16 -26.72 11.25
N SER A 384 -7.56 -27.21 10.07
CA SER A 384 -7.38 -28.60 9.65
C SER A 384 -7.70 -28.76 8.15
N GLY A 385 -7.26 -29.86 7.54
CA GLY A 385 -7.56 -30.19 6.15
C GLY A 385 -6.43 -29.82 5.19
N ASP A 386 -6.78 -29.52 3.94
CA ASP A 386 -5.80 -29.15 2.92
C ASP A 386 -5.34 -27.70 3.12
N LYS A 387 -4.07 -27.52 3.48
CA LYS A 387 -3.45 -26.20 3.66
C LYS A 387 -3.50 -25.33 2.40
N GLU A 388 -3.78 -25.89 1.23
CA GLU A 388 -3.88 -25.12 -0.01
C GLU A 388 -5.27 -24.49 -0.18
N LEU A 389 -6.25 -24.82 0.66
CA LEU A 389 -7.63 -24.37 0.54
C LEU A 389 -8.03 -23.37 1.63
N ALA A 390 -8.75 -22.32 1.24
CA ALA A 390 -9.24 -21.30 2.17
C ALA A 390 -10.16 -21.87 3.27
N ALA A 391 -10.88 -22.96 2.97
CA ALA A 391 -11.77 -23.64 3.92
C ALA A 391 -11.04 -24.28 5.11
N SER A 392 -9.73 -24.46 5.02
CA SER A 392 -8.90 -25.01 6.11
C SER A 392 -8.42 -23.97 7.12
N TYR A 393 -8.86 -22.72 6.97
CA TYR A 393 -8.45 -21.59 7.79
C TYR A 393 -9.69 -20.90 8.39
N ALA A 394 -9.50 -20.26 9.54
CA ALA A 394 -10.50 -19.40 10.15
C ALA A 394 -9.93 -18.01 10.43
N CYS A 395 -10.76 -16.98 10.32
CA CYS A 395 -10.40 -15.63 10.72
C CYS A 395 -10.51 -15.47 12.23
N VAL A 396 -9.37 -15.36 12.90
CA VAL A 396 -9.27 -15.24 14.36
C VAL A 396 -8.22 -14.20 14.73
N ARG A 397 -8.20 -13.77 16.00
CA ARG A 397 -7.13 -12.87 16.49
C ARG A 397 -5.82 -13.62 16.69
#